data_AF-A0A974NT92-F1
#
_entry.id   AF-A0A974NT92-F1
#
_cell.length_a   1.000
_cell.length_b   1.000
_cell.length_c   1.000
_cell.angle_alpha   90.00
_cell.angle_beta   90.00
_cell.angle_gamma   90.00
#
_symmetry.space_group_name_H-M   'P 1'
#
loop_
_entity.id
_entity.type
_entity.pdbx_description
1 polymer ?
#
loop_
_entity_poly.entity_id
_entity_poly.type
_entity_poly.pdbx_seq_one_letter_code
_entity_poly.pdbx_strand_id
1 'polypeptide(L)' 'MTTDNPLRATTNKRDGAFLLHKEATNRHPHQTFEAAEREAVRLLRGMPGETFVITLEVARVKLKPAAEAPFAIGEVPQ' A
#
# COMPACT_ATOMS: atom_id res chain seq x y z
N MET A 1 2.86 10.88 -32.95
CA MET A 1 3.93 10.33 -32.08
C MET A 1 3.47 10.57 -30.65
N THR A 2 3.00 9.53 -29.95
CA THR A 2 2.45 9.63 -28.59
C THR A 2 3.61 9.75 -27.60
N THR A 3 3.67 10.86 -26.88
CA THR A 3 4.60 11.11 -25.79
C THR A 3 4.29 10.19 -24.61
N ASP A 4 5.02 9.09 -24.50
CA ASP A 4 5.04 8.24 -23.30
C ASP A 4 5.69 9.01 -22.15
N ASN A 5 4.87 9.56 -21.26
CA ASN A 5 5.32 10.19 -20.03
C ASN A 5 5.61 9.09 -18.99
N PRO A 6 6.85 8.87 -18.52
CA PRO A 6 7.16 7.76 -17.64
C PRO A 6 6.69 8.06 -16.21
N LEU A 7 5.56 7.47 -15.82
CA LEU A 7 5.12 7.42 -14.42
C LEU A 7 6.20 6.74 -13.57
N ARG A 8 6.71 7.43 -12.54
CA ARG A 8 7.72 6.86 -11.63
C ARG A 8 7.03 6.17 -10.45
N ALA A 9 7.27 4.87 -10.31
CA ALA A 9 6.86 4.09 -9.15
C ALA A 9 7.77 4.39 -7.96
N THR A 10 7.19 4.86 -6.85
CA THR A 10 7.90 4.92 -5.56
C THR A 10 7.40 3.81 -4.64
N THR A 11 8.33 3.00 -4.13
CA THR A 11 8.04 1.91 -3.18
C THR A 11 8.32 2.40 -1.76
N ASN A 12 7.33 2.30 -0.87
CA ASN A 12 7.54 2.49 0.56
C ASN A 12 7.44 1.11 1.23
N LYS A 13 8.53 0.65 1.86
CA LYS A 13 8.53 -0.58 2.66
C LYS A 13 7.93 -0.22 4.03
N ARG A 14 6.67 -0.58 4.24
CA ARG A 14 6.07 -0.60 5.57
C ARG A 14 5.70 -2.04 5.85
N ASP A 15 6.35 -2.65 6.82
CA ASP A 15 5.97 -3.96 7.33
C ASP A 15 4.73 -3.76 8.23
N GLY A 16 3.56 -3.63 7.61
CA GLY A 16 2.26 -3.53 8.30
C GLY A 16 1.48 -4.82 8.14
N ALA A 17 0.56 -5.11 9.06
CA ALA A 17 -0.41 -6.19 8.91
C ALA A 17 -1.83 -5.63 8.78
N PHE A 18 -2.71 -6.33 8.09
CA PHE A 18 -4.13 -6.02 8.07
C PHE A 18 -4.94 -7.21 8.57
N LEU A 19 -5.90 -6.91 9.43
CA LEU A 19 -6.93 -7.85 9.82
C LEU A 19 -8.16 -7.63 8.94
N LEU A 20 -8.65 -8.71 8.33
CA LEU A 20 -9.84 -8.74 7.47
C LEU A 20 -10.86 -9.68 8.09
N HIS A 21 -12.11 -9.24 8.15
CA HIS A 21 -13.25 -10.13 8.44
C HIS A 21 -13.84 -10.65 7.14
N LYS A 22 -14.24 -11.93 7.07
CA LYS A 22 -14.72 -12.58 5.84
C LYS A 22 -15.84 -11.79 5.12
N GLU A 23 -16.71 -11.14 5.88
CA GLU A 23 -17.86 -10.39 5.35
C GLU A 23 -17.64 -8.88 5.27
N ALA A 24 -16.55 -8.36 5.86
CA ALA A 24 -16.30 -6.91 5.88
C ALA A 24 -15.20 -6.53 4.89
N THR A 25 -15.52 -5.59 4.01
CA THR A 25 -14.53 -4.92 3.15
C THR A 25 -13.56 -4.03 3.96
N ASN A 26 -13.84 -3.81 5.25
CA ASN A 26 -13.02 -3.01 6.14
C ASN A 26 -11.74 -3.75 6.53
N ARG A 27 -10.61 -3.17 6.14
CA ARG A 27 -9.27 -3.57 6.54
C ARG A 27 -8.89 -2.81 7.80
N HIS A 28 -8.56 -3.53 8.86
CA HIS A 28 -8.04 -2.93 10.08
C HIS A 28 -6.51 -2.97 10.06
N PRO A 29 -5.82 -1.82 9.93
CA PRO A 29 -4.37 -1.78 9.89
C PRO A 29 -3.76 -2.01 11.28
N HIS A 30 -2.71 -2.80 11.33
CA HIS A 30 -1.90 -3.10 12.51
C HIS A 30 -0.42 -2.88 12.18
N GLN A 31 0.36 -2.47 13.19
CA GLN A 31 1.79 -2.20 13.02
C GLN A 31 2.62 -3.48 12.81
N THR A 32 2.17 -4.63 13.34
CA THR A 32 2.86 -5.91 13.21
C THR A 32 1.85 -7.04 13.03
N PHE A 33 2.31 -8.20 12.53
CA PHE A 33 1.51 -9.42 12.46
C PHE A 33 0.96 -9.83 13.83
N GLU A 34 1.82 -9.84 14.84
CA GLU A 34 1.47 -10.21 16.22
C GLU A 34 0.39 -9.28 16.81
N ALA A 35 0.41 -7.99 16.46
CA ALA A 35 -0.64 -7.06 16.85
C ALA A 35 -1.99 -7.39 16.18
N ALA A 36 -1.98 -7.80 14.91
CA ALA A 36 -3.19 -8.25 14.22
C ALA A 36 -3.71 -9.58 14.78
N GLU A 37 -2.82 -10.50 15.14
CA GLU A 37 -3.17 -11.80 15.72
C GLU A 37 -3.84 -11.66 17.10
N ARG A 38 -3.25 -10.84 17.99
CA ARG A 38 -3.87 -10.54 19.29
C ARG A 38 -5.26 -9.96 19.15
N GLU A 39 -5.46 -9.08 18.18
CA GLU A 39 -6.77 -8.48 17.91
C GLU A 39 -7.76 -9.51 17.34
N ALA A 40 -7.32 -10.37 16.43
CA ALA A 40 -8.14 -11.46 15.90
C ALA A 40 -8.65 -12.38 17.02
N VAL A 41 -7.76 -12.78 17.93
CA VAL A 41 -8.11 -13.61 19.10
C VAL A 41 -9.10 -12.89 20.01
N ARG A 42 -8.90 -11.59 20.24
CA ARG A 42 -9.81 -10.77 21.05
C ARG A 42 -11.22 -10.74 20.43
N LEU A 43 -11.32 -10.58 19.11
CA LEU A 43 -12.60 -10.54 18.40
C LEU A 43 -13.29 -11.91 18.34
N LEU A 44 -12.52 -12.99 18.11
CA LEU A 44 -13.05 -14.36 18.09
C LEU A 44 -13.66 -14.77 19.44
N ARG A 45 -13.19 -14.24 20.56
CA ARG A 45 -13.84 -14.48 21.87
C ARG A 45 -15.27 -13.95 21.93
N GLY A 46 -15.57 -12.87 21.22
CA GLY A 46 -16.93 -12.32 21.12
C GLY A 46 -17.76 -12.94 19.99
N MET A 47 -17.09 -13.57 19.01
CA MET A 47 -17.70 -14.12 17.79
C MET A 47 -17.03 -15.45 17.41
N PRO A 48 -17.25 -16.54 18.17
CA PRO A 48 -16.48 -17.78 18.04
C PRO A 48 -16.76 -18.59 16.75
N GLY A 49 -17.80 -18.24 15.99
CA GLY A 49 -18.10 -18.85 14.69
C GLY A 49 -17.50 -18.11 13.50
N GLU A 50 -16.88 -16.95 13.73
CA GLU A 50 -16.33 -16.12 12.67
C GLU A 50 -14.92 -16.53 12.24
N THR A 51 -14.50 -16.05 11.09
CA THR A 51 -13.14 -16.25 10.59
C THR A 51 -12.52 -14.92 10.19
N PHE A 52 -11.31 -14.68 10.69
CA PHE A 52 -10.50 -13.51 10.34
C PHE A 52 -9.28 -13.93 9.53
N VAL A 53 -8.92 -13.12 8.55
CA VAL A 53 -7.73 -13.31 7.71
C VAL A 53 -6.73 -12.21 8.02
N ILE A 54 -5.50 -12.58 8.33
CA ILE A 54 -4.39 -11.64 8.55
C ILE A 54 -3.53 -11.59 7.29
N THR A 55 -3.30 -10.40 6.74
CA THR A 55 -2.45 -10.20 5.57
C THR A 55 -1.29 -9.27 5.89
N LEU A 56 -0.10 -9.56 5.36
CA LEU A 56 1.07 -8.69 5.50
C LEU A 56 1.18 -7.75 4.30
N GLU A 57 1.32 -6.46 4.56
CA GLU A 57 1.78 -5.50 3.56
C GLU A 57 3.31 -5.59 3.49
N VAL A 58 3.82 -6.10 2.36
CA VAL A 58 5.27 -6.21 2.12
C VAL A 58 5.82 -5.01 1.35
N ALA A 59 4.97 -4.33 0.58
CA ALA A 59 5.35 -3.15 -0.20
C ALA A 59 4.11 -2.35 -0.60
N ARG A 60 4.26 -1.03 -0.66
CA ARG A 60 3.28 -0.12 -1.26
C ARG A 60 3.90 0.63 -2.43
N VAL A 61 3.30 0.52 -3.60
CA VAL A 61 3.74 1.21 -4.82
C VAL A 61 2.75 2.33 -5.13
N LYS A 62 3.27 3.56 -5.27
CA LYS A 62 2.48 4.70 -5.75
C LYS A 62 3.15 5.29 -6.98
N LEU A 63 2.36 5.54 -8.03
CA LEU A 63 2.80 6.34 -9.16
C LEU A 63 2.77 7.81 -8.76
N LYS A 64 3.89 8.50 -8.94
CA LYS A 64 3.93 9.96 -8.86
C LYS A 64 3.91 10.51 -10.29
N PRO A 65 3.17 11.61 -10.55
CA PRO A 65 3.38 12.38 -11.76
C PRO A 65 4.86 12.75 -11.85
N ALA A 66 5.48 12.53 -13.01
CA ALA A 66 6.84 12.99 -13.24
C ALA A 66 6.81 14.52 -13.06
N ALA A 67 7.59 15.04 -12.10
CA ALA A 67 7.83 16.47 -12.05
C ALA A 67 8.48 16.83 -13.38
N GLU A 68 7.82 17.72 -14.13
CA GLU A 68 8.28 18.26 -15.39
C GLU A 68 9.62 18.97 -15.11
N ALA A 69 10.72 18.30 -15.39
CA ALA A 69 12.01 18.97 -15.41
C ALA A 69 11.92 19.96 -16.59
N PRO A 70 12.18 21.27 -16.38
CA PRO A 70 12.30 22.17 -17.51
C PRO A 70 13.50 21.68 -18.32
N PHE A 71 13.24 21.10 -19.49
CA PHE A 71 14.28 20.93 -20.49
C PHE A 71 14.72 22.34 -20.86
N ALA A 72 15.82 22.81 -20.27
CA ALA A 72 16.55 23.94 -20.79
C ALA A 72 17.04 23.53 -22.17
N ILE A 73 16.31 23.94 -23.20
CA ILE A 73 16.75 23.84 -24.58
C ILE A 73 17.90 24.83 -24.68
N GLY A 74 19.13 24.35 -24.53
CA GLY A 74 20.31 25.14 -24.86
C GLY A 74 20.21 25.58 -26.31
N GLU A 75 20.29 26.88 -26.54
CA GLU A 75 20.35 27.49 -27.86
C GLU A 75 21.45 26.80 -28.68
N VAL A 76 21.10 26.36 -29.90
CA VAL A 76 22.09 25.91 -30.88
C VAL A 76 22.68 27.18 -31.51
N PRO A 77 24.00 27.45 -31.36
CA PRO A 77 24.61 28.58 -32.06
C PRO A 77 24.55 28.35 -33.58
N GLN A 78 24.19 29.42 -34.31
CA GLN A 78 24.09 29.44 -35.77
C GLN A 78 25.45 29.27 -36.47
#